data_AF-A0A9J7YTA7-F1
#
_entry.id   AF-A0A9J7YTA7-F1
#
_cell.length_a   1.000
_cell.length_b   1.000
_cell.length_c   1.000
_cell.angle_alpha   90.00
_cell.angle_beta   90.00
_cell.angle_gamma   90.00
#
_symmetry.space_group_name_H-M   'P 1'
#
loop_
_entity.id
_entity.type
_entity.pdbx_description
1 polymer ?
#
loop_
_entity_poly.entity_id
_entity_poly.type
_entity_poly.pdbx_seq_one_letter_code
_entity_poly.pdbx_strand_id
1 'polypeptide(L)'
;AHTQREPERGGERLTLPEISERIGCSQSAVSRHLSGKSVGRKKCGKKRCTTRRGDRTLRKIVEKDRFQTLGDLRKQWTESGVETSRATVHRRVLLNQKQRQKRLTLATEKQHWTVAQWSEVLFSDESKFCMSFGNQGARVWRKTGEKEMPKCLKSSVKYPQSVMVWGSMSAAGVGPLCFIKGRVNAASYQEILEHFMLPSAEKLYGDEDFVFFSTTWHLLTVPKPLVNGLLTMVLLCSIGLPTLLT
;
A
#
# COMPACT_ATOMS: atom_id res chain seq x y z
N ALA A 1 -48.71 -33.23 4.97
CA ALA A 1 -48.31 -32.21 3.98
C ALA A 1 -46.80 -32.05 4.03
N HIS A 2 -46.09 -32.77 3.18
CA HIS A 2 -44.63 -32.67 3.04
C HIS A 2 -44.31 -31.49 2.11
N THR A 3 -43.84 -30.38 2.68
CA THR A 3 -43.33 -29.25 1.91
C THR A 3 -41.94 -29.61 1.38
N GLN A 4 -41.87 -29.88 0.08
CA GLN A 4 -40.62 -30.04 -0.66
C GLN A 4 -39.85 -28.72 -0.66
N ARG A 5 -38.54 -28.78 -0.38
CA ARG A 5 -37.62 -27.66 -0.55
C ARG A 5 -37.10 -27.69 -1.99
N GLU A 6 -37.43 -26.65 -2.75
CA GLU A 6 -36.81 -26.25 -4.02
C GLU A 6 -35.29 -26.04 -3.86
N PRO A 7 -34.44 -26.54 -4.79
CA PRO A 7 -33.08 -26.06 -4.94
C PRO A 7 -32.94 -25.25 -6.23
N GLU A 8 -33.31 -23.98 -6.19
CA GLU A 8 -32.87 -23.01 -7.21
C GLU A 8 -31.41 -22.63 -6.93
N ARG A 9 -30.50 -23.05 -7.82
CA ARG A 9 -29.31 -22.33 -8.27
C ARG A 9 -28.66 -23.12 -9.42
N GLY A 10 -29.25 -23.01 -10.60
CA GLY A 10 -28.63 -23.38 -11.87
C GLY A 10 -27.50 -22.41 -12.21
N GLY A 11 -26.39 -22.49 -11.48
CA GLY A 11 -25.13 -21.91 -11.89
C GLY A 11 -24.42 -22.89 -12.81
N GLU A 12 -24.30 -22.55 -14.09
CA GLU A 12 -23.55 -23.31 -15.08
C GLU A 12 -22.15 -23.66 -14.53
N ARG A 13 -21.84 -24.95 -14.40
CA ARG A 13 -20.51 -25.39 -13.93
C ARG A 13 -19.50 -25.15 -15.06
N LEU A 14 -18.93 -23.95 -15.09
CA LEU A 14 -17.87 -23.61 -16.02
C LEU A 14 -16.65 -24.53 -15.82
N THR A 15 -16.11 -24.98 -16.92
CA THR A 15 -14.93 -25.84 -16.98
C THR A 15 -13.64 -25.02 -16.75
N LEU A 16 -12.55 -25.67 -16.35
CA LEU A 16 -11.26 -25.00 -16.14
C LEU A 16 -10.75 -24.20 -17.36
N PRO A 17 -10.91 -24.68 -18.61
CA PRO A 17 -10.59 -23.92 -19.82
C PRO A 17 -11.42 -22.64 -19.95
N GLU A 18 -12.73 -22.70 -19.75
CA GLU A 18 -13.62 -21.54 -19.86
C GLU A 18 -13.30 -20.48 -18.81
N ILE A 19 -13.02 -20.91 -17.57
CA ILE A 19 -12.60 -20.01 -16.49
C ILE A 19 -11.23 -19.39 -16.81
N SER A 20 -10.31 -20.17 -17.38
CA SER A 20 -8.98 -19.72 -17.79
C SER A 20 -9.04 -18.66 -18.88
N GLU A 21 -9.87 -18.87 -19.91
CA GLU A 21 -10.06 -17.95 -21.02
C GLU A 21 -10.77 -16.67 -20.59
N ARG A 22 -11.83 -16.79 -19.77
CA ARG A 22 -12.59 -15.64 -19.26
C ARG A 22 -11.79 -14.75 -18.31
N ILE A 23 -10.85 -15.31 -17.55
CA ILE A 23 -9.97 -14.58 -16.61
C ILE A 23 -8.64 -14.18 -17.25
N GLY A 24 -8.30 -14.73 -18.43
CA GLY A 24 -7.02 -14.45 -19.10
C GLY A 24 -5.79 -14.97 -18.33
N CYS A 25 -5.94 -16.09 -17.60
CA CYS A 25 -4.87 -16.70 -16.82
C CYS A 25 -4.75 -18.20 -17.13
N SER A 26 -3.61 -18.86 -16.86
CA SER A 26 -3.45 -20.27 -17.23
C SER A 26 -4.43 -21.19 -16.48
N GLN A 27 -4.90 -22.26 -17.14
CA GLN A 27 -5.75 -23.30 -16.51
C GLN A 27 -5.13 -23.86 -15.23
N SER A 28 -3.80 -23.95 -15.18
CA SER A 28 -3.04 -24.37 -14.00
C SER A 28 -3.06 -23.35 -12.85
N ALA A 29 -3.26 -22.06 -13.11
CA ALA A 29 -3.48 -21.04 -12.10
C ALA A 29 -4.90 -21.13 -11.52
N VAL A 30 -5.89 -21.29 -12.37
CA VAL A 30 -7.30 -21.55 -11.99
C VAL A 30 -7.39 -22.80 -11.11
N SER A 31 -6.79 -23.91 -11.55
CA SER A 31 -6.76 -25.18 -10.81
C SER A 31 -6.12 -25.02 -9.43
N ARG A 32 -4.96 -24.34 -9.31
CA ARG A 32 -4.30 -24.08 -8.02
C ARG A 32 -5.12 -23.22 -7.06
N HIS A 33 -5.87 -22.26 -7.61
CA HIS A 33 -6.73 -21.39 -6.82
C HIS A 33 -7.96 -22.14 -6.30
N LEU A 34 -8.66 -22.87 -7.18
CA LEU A 34 -9.81 -23.70 -6.82
C LEU A 34 -9.45 -24.84 -5.86
N SER A 35 -8.24 -25.41 -5.97
CA SER A 35 -7.78 -26.47 -5.08
C SER A 35 -7.33 -25.97 -3.69
N GLY A 36 -7.43 -24.67 -3.39
CA GLY A 36 -7.00 -24.08 -2.11
C GLY A 36 -5.50 -24.19 -1.82
N LYS A 37 -4.68 -24.60 -2.81
CA LYS A 37 -3.22 -24.82 -2.64
C LYS A 37 -2.41 -23.53 -2.83
N SER A 38 -3.06 -22.37 -2.90
CA SER A 38 -2.40 -21.07 -2.94
C SER A 38 -1.80 -20.74 -1.57
N VAL A 39 -0.70 -21.40 -1.22
CA VAL A 39 0.12 -21.00 -0.07
C VAL A 39 0.76 -19.67 -0.43
N GLY A 40 0.36 -18.59 0.26
CA GLY A 40 0.92 -17.27 0.06
C GLY A 40 2.44 -17.31 0.02
N ARG A 41 3.04 -16.73 -1.03
CA ARG A 41 4.49 -16.75 -1.23
C ARG A 41 5.17 -16.13 -0.01
N LYS A 42 6.11 -16.85 0.65
CA LYS A 42 6.93 -16.28 1.75
C LYS A 42 7.48 -14.92 1.29
N LYS A 43 7.26 -13.87 2.11
CA LYS A 43 7.53 -12.45 1.81
C LYS A 43 8.77 -12.28 0.95
N CYS A 44 8.54 -11.89 -0.30
CA CYS A 44 9.55 -11.58 -1.29
C CYS A 44 9.90 -10.09 -1.23
N GLY A 45 11.17 -9.76 -0.97
CA GLY A 45 11.63 -8.39 -0.83
C GLY A 45 13.03 -8.29 -0.23
N LYS A 46 13.62 -7.09 -0.28
CA LYS A 46 14.93 -6.82 0.32
C LYS A 46 14.88 -7.18 1.80
N LYS A 47 15.67 -8.18 2.20
CA LYS A 47 15.78 -8.57 3.60
C LYS A 47 16.19 -7.36 4.41
N ARG A 48 15.52 -7.19 5.55
CA ARG A 48 15.82 -6.11 6.48
C ARG A 48 17.32 -6.18 6.81
N CYS A 49 18.02 -5.06 6.61
CA CYS A 49 19.43 -4.95 6.99
C CYS A 49 19.62 -5.06 8.52
N THR A 50 18.57 -4.77 9.28
CA THR A 50 18.58 -4.82 10.74
C THR A 50 17.83 -6.02 11.27
N THR A 51 18.34 -6.61 12.34
CA THR A 51 17.70 -7.73 13.04
C THR A 51 16.82 -7.18 14.16
N ARG A 52 15.83 -7.96 14.62
CA ARG A 52 15.02 -7.60 15.81
C ARG A 52 15.89 -7.28 17.03
N ARG A 53 17.02 -7.98 17.18
CA ARG A 53 18.00 -7.72 18.25
C ARG A 53 18.67 -6.36 18.05
N GLY A 54 19.16 -6.07 16.84
CA GLY A 54 19.75 -4.78 16.49
C GLY A 54 18.81 -3.60 16.69
N ASP A 55 17.51 -3.75 16.40
CA ASP A 55 16.53 -2.68 16.64
C ASP A 55 16.24 -2.46 18.14
N ARG A 56 16.32 -3.51 18.98
CA ARG A 56 16.23 -3.35 20.44
C ARG A 56 17.45 -2.61 20.97
N THR A 57 18.64 -2.92 20.45
CA THR A 57 19.86 -2.20 20.81
C THR A 57 19.77 -0.73 20.42
N LEU A 58 19.27 -0.41 19.22
CA LEU A 58 19.02 0.97 18.81
C LEU A 58 18.07 1.70 19.76
N ARG A 59 16.96 1.06 20.17
CA ARG A 59 16.04 1.67 21.15
C ARG A 59 16.73 1.95 22.48
N LYS A 60 17.53 1.02 22.98
CA LYS A 60 18.30 1.23 24.22
C LYS A 60 19.30 2.38 24.09
N ILE A 61 19.96 2.52 22.94
CA ILE A 61 20.87 3.64 22.66
C ILE A 61 20.11 4.98 22.68
N VAL A 62 18.96 5.03 22.01
CA VAL A 62 18.08 6.22 21.98
C VAL A 62 17.50 6.52 23.38
N GLU A 63 17.18 5.50 24.18
CA GLU A 63 16.63 5.67 25.53
C GLU A 63 17.68 6.15 26.54
N LYS A 64 18.95 5.79 26.36
CA LYS A 64 20.06 6.22 27.23
C LYS A 64 20.34 7.72 27.14
N ASP A 65 20.28 8.28 25.93
CA ASP A 65 20.37 9.72 25.73
C ASP A 65 19.55 10.10 24.49
N ARG A 66 18.45 10.83 24.74
CA ARG A 66 17.44 11.18 23.76
C ARG A 66 17.80 12.42 22.93
N PHE A 67 18.81 13.18 23.32
CA PHE A 67 19.23 14.42 22.66
C PHE A 67 20.36 14.22 21.64
N GLN A 68 20.84 12.98 21.49
CA GLN A 68 21.88 12.65 20.53
C GLN A 68 21.48 12.97 19.09
N THR A 69 22.46 13.41 18.30
CA THR A 69 22.22 13.62 16.88
C THR A 69 22.08 12.28 16.13
N LEU A 70 21.44 12.29 14.96
CA LEU A 70 21.38 11.11 14.09
C LEU A 70 22.76 10.57 13.68
N GLY A 71 23.79 11.43 13.70
CA GLY A 71 25.17 11.03 13.45
C GLY A 71 25.73 10.17 14.58
N ASP A 72 25.53 10.63 15.82
CA ASP A 72 25.99 9.95 17.04
C ASP A 72 25.23 8.64 17.27
N LEU A 73 23.91 8.67 17.07
CA LEU A 73 23.06 7.46 17.11
C LEU A 73 23.51 6.41 16.09
N ARG A 74 23.88 6.85 14.88
CA ARG A 74 24.41 5.93 13.85
C ARG A 74 25.76 5.36 14.30
N LYS A 75 26.65 6.19 14.82
CA LYS A 75 27.98 5.77 15.26
C LYS A 75 27.86 4.70 16.36
N GLN A 76 27.11 4.98 17.42
CA GLN A 76 26.90 4.05 18.54
C GLN A 76 26.18 2.76 18.12
N TRP A 77 25.22 2.87 17.18
CA TRP A 77 24.55 1.67 16.67
C TRP A 77 25.46 0.83 15.77
N THR A 78 26.40 1.45 15.07
CA THR A 78 27.43 0.75 14.27
C THR A 78 28.44 0.06 15.18
N GLU A 79 28.86 0.70 16.28
CA GLU A 79 29.71 0.11 17.34
C GLU A 79 29.04 -1.12 17.99
N SER A 80 27.72 -1.17 18.01
CA SER A 80 26.95 -2.35 18.45
C SER A 80 26.90 -3.49 17.42
N GLY A 81 27.68 -3.41 16.34
CA GLY A 81 27.84 -4.44 15.31
C GLY A 81 26.81 -4.39 14.19
N VAL A 82 26.10 -3.26 14.01
CA VAL A 82 25.05 -3.11 12.98
C VAL A 82 25.39 -1.96 12.02
N GLU A 83 26.05 -2.27 10.91
CA GLU A 83 26.36 -1.29 9.87
C GLU A 83 25.11 -0.77 9.17
N THR A 84 24.85 0.52 9.31
CA THR A 84 23.66 1.16 8.73
C THR A 84 23.94 2.56 8.20
N SER A 85 23.15 2.99 7.21
CA SER A 85 23.18 4.37 6.71
C SER A 85 22.37 5.31 7.61
N ARG A 86 22.68 6.62 7.57
CA ARG A 86 21.91 7.66 8.31
C ARG A 86 20.40 7.58 8.04
N ALA A 87 20.02 7.37 6.77
CA ALA A 87 18.62 7.21 6.37
C ALA A 87 17.96 5.93 6.95
N THR A 88 18.75 4.89 7.22
CA THR A 88 18.27 3.66 7.87
C THR A 88 18.04 3.88 9.35
N VAL A 89 18.94 4.61 10.02
CA VAL A 89 18.77 5.03 11.42
C VAL A 89 17.53 5.93 11.54
N HIS A 90 17.41 6.98 10.73
CA HIS A 90 16.27 7.89 10.76
C HIS A 90 14.90 7.17 10.66
N ARG A 91 14.74 6.27 9.68
CA ARG A 91 13.50 5.48 9.50
C ARG A 91 13.20 4.53 10.66
N ARG A 92 14.20 4.20 11.47
CA ARG A 92 14.09 3.29 12.61
C ARG A 92 13.84 4.02 13.91
N VAL A 93 14.24 5.29 13.98
CA VAL A 93 14.28 6.03 15.23
C VAL A 93 12.97 6.82 15.44
N LEU A 94 12.40 7.56 14.48
CA LEU A 94 11.29 8.47 14.83
C LEU A 94 10.21 8.66 13.76
N LEU A 95 8.95 8.53 14.20
CA LEU A 95 7.89 9.45 13.78
C LEU A 95 8.17 10.78 14.50
N ASN A 96 8.22 11.89 13.77
CA ASN A 96 8.36 13.20 14.42
C ASN A 96 7.14 13.48 15.33
N GLN A 97 7.29 14.30 16.37
CA GLN A 97 6.21 14.67 17.30
C GLN A 97 4.94 15.13 16.56
N LYS A 98 5.09 15.95 15.52
CA LYS A 98 3.98 16.37 14.63
C LYS A 98 3.28 15.18 13.97
N GLN A 99 4.02 14.19 13.50
CA GLN A 99 3.45 12.99 12.86
C GLN A 99 2.78 12.08 13.89
N ARG A 100 3.34 11.96 15.09
CA ARG A 100 2.75 11.20 16.20
C ARG A 100 1.43 11.83 16.64
N GLN A 101 1.40 13.14 16.80
CA GLN A 101 0.19 13.87 17.18
C GLN A 101 -0.90 13.69 16.13
N LYS A 102 -0.59 13.89 14.84
CA LYS A 102 -1.56 13.69 13.75
C LYS A 102 -2.13 12.28 13.72
N ARG A 103 -1.29 11.26 13.90
CA ARG A 103 -1.73 9.86 13.96
C ARG A 103 -2.57 9.56 15.19
N LEU A 104 -2.23 10.15 16.33
CA LEU A 104 -2.98 9.99 17.58
C LEU A 104 -4.34 10.66 17.46
N THR A 105 -4.40 11.92 17.04
CA THR A 105 -5.65 12.65 16.79
C THR A 105 -6.56 11.87 15.87
N LEU A 106 -6.05 11.40 14.72
CA LEU A 106 -6.84 10.59 13.80
C LEU A 106 -7.33 9.29 14.44
N ALA A 107 -6.47 8.56 15.16
CA ALA A 107 -6.84 7.31 15.79
C ALA A 107 -7.92 7.53 16.86
N THR A 108 -7.81 8.59 17.67
CA THR A 108 -8.79 8.95 18.69
C THR A 108 -10.12 9.37 18.07
N GLU A 109 -10.11 10.22 17.04
CA GLU A 109 -11.31 10.67 16.32
C GLU A 109 -12.10 9.51 15.72
N LYS A 110 -11.40 8.49 15.22
CA LYS A 110 -12.00 7.34 14.52
C LYS A 110 -12.09 6.08 15.38
N GLN A 111 -11.72 6.16 16.67
CA GLN A 111 -11.66 5.00 17.58
C GLN A 111 -13.03 4.35 17.76
N HIS A 112 -14.09 5.16 17.79
CA HIS A 112 -15.47 4.72 18.03
C HIS A 112 -16.28 4.61 16.75
N TRP A 113 -15.63 4.65 15.58
CA TRP A 113 -16.32 4.49 14.32
C TRP A 113 -16.93 3.10 14.17
N THR A 114 -18.20 3.06 13.78
CA THR A 114 -18.94 1.82 13.55
C THR A 114 -18.55 1.19 12.22
N VAL A 115 -18.92 -0.08 12.02
CA VAL A 115 -18.70 -0.77 10.74
C VAL A 115 -19.40 -0.04 9.58
N ALA A 116 -20.58 0.54 9.82
CA ALA A 116 -21.30 1.34 8.83
C ALA A 116 -20.48 2.58 8.41
N GLN A 117 -19.94 3.33 9.37
CA GLN A 117 -19.09 4.48 9.08
C GLN A 117 -17.80 4.11 8.34
N TRP A 118 -17.20 2.94 8.64
CA TRP A 118 -16.07 2.44 7.87
C TRP A 118 -16.45 1.98 6.46
N SER A 119 -17.71 1.58 6.24
CA SER A 119 -18.19 1.15 4.92
C SER A 119 -18.32 2.31 3.94
N GLU A 120 -18.52 3.52 4.44
CA GLU A 120 -18.57 4.78 3.69
C GLU A 120 -17.19 5.29 3.24
N VAL A 121 -16.10 4.61 3.61
CA VAL A 121 -14.74 5.07 3.30
C VAL A 121 -14.23 4.47 1.99
N LEU A 122 -13.84 5.34 1.06
CA LEU A 122 -13.10 4.99 -0.15
C LEU A 122 -11.60 5.19 0.08
N PHE A 123 -10.88 4.09 0.26
CA PHE A 123 -9.43 4.10 0.38
C PHE A 123 -8.77 4.17 -0.99
N SER A 124 -7.69 4.93 -1.10
CA SER A 124 -6.85 5.01 -2.30
C SER A 124 -5.37 4.96 -1.95
N ASP A 125 -4.56 4.42 -2.87
CA ASP A 125 -3.11 4.39 -2.74
C ASP A 125 -2.44 4.28 -4.12
N GLU A 126 -1.20 4.74 -4.22
CA GLU A 126 -0.33 4.50 -5.38
C GLU A 126 0.69 3.40 -5.08
N SER A 127 0.79 2.43 -5.99
CA SER A 127 1.80 1.37 -5.90
C SER A 127 2.67 1.31 -7.13
N LYS A 128 3.94 0.99 -6.92
CA LYS A 128 4.93 0.80 -7.99
C LYS A 128 5.18 -0.69 -8.20
N PHE A 129 4.74 -1.20 -9.34
CA PHE A 129 4.99 -2.58 -9.77
C PHE A 129 6.20 -2.63 -10.70
N CYS A 130 7.29 -3.25 -10.26
CA CYS A 130 8.45 -3.47 -11.14
C CYS A 130 8.16 -4.63 -12.10
N MET A 131 8.37 -4.44 -13.40
CA MET A 131 8.18 -5.49 -14.42
C MET A 131 9.24 -6.59 -14.27
N SER A 132 10.40 -6.27 -13.72
CA SER A 132 11.44 -7.26 -13.39
C SER A 132 11.09 -8.12 -12.16
N PHE A 133 9.95 -7.90 -11.51
CA PHE A 133 9.51 -8.64 -10.34
C PHE A 133 8.94 -10.04 -10.70
N GLY A 134 9.66 -10.76 -11.55
CA GLY A 134 9.59 -12.22 -11.71
C GLY A 134 10.78 -12.93 -11.08
N ASN A 135 11.92 -12.25 -10.92
CA ASN A 135 13.13 -12.85 -10.38
C ASN A 135 13.63 -12.02 -9.18
N GLN A 136 13.43 -12.51 -7.97
CA GLN A 136 14.35 -12.24 -6.85
C GLN A 136 15.77 -12.82 -7.12
N GLY A 137 16.17 -12.92 -8.38
CA GLY A 137 17.07 -13.94 -8.90
C GLY A 137 16.48 -15.35 -8.79
N ALA A 138 17.04 -16.28 -9.55
CA ALA A 138 16.95 -17.69 -9.19
C ALA A 138 17.47 -17.87 -7.76
N ARG A 139 16.85 -18.76 -6.98
CA ARG A 139 17.42 -19.13 -5.67
C ARG A 139 18.72 -19.88 -5.94
N VAL A 140 19.79 -19.47 -5.29
CA VAL A 140 21.10 -20.13 -5.40
C VAL A 140 21.28 -21.08 -4.22
N TRP A 141 21.62 -22.33 -4.51
CA TRP A 141 22.13 -23.28 -3.51
C TRP A 141 23.62 -23.04 -3.32
N ARG A 142 24.08 -22.94 -2.07
CA ARG A 142 25.49 -22.68 -1.75
C ARG A 142 25.85 -23.22 -0.38
N LYS A 143 27.12 -23.52 -0.16
CA LYS A 143 27.66 -23.94 1.16
C LYS A 143 27.85 -22.74 2.08
N THR A 144 28.06 -23.00 3.38
CA THR A 144 28.42 -21.99 4.36
C THR A 144 29.74 -21.32 3.96
N GLY A 145 29.77 -19.99 3.89
CA GLY A 145 30.95 -19.21 3.47
C GLY A 145 30.91 -18.72 2.03
N GLU A 146 30.14 -19.34 1.13
CA GLU A 146 30.11 -18.98 -0.31
C GLU A 146 29.24 -17.76 -0.63
N LYS A 147 28.94 -16.93 0.38
CA LYS A 147 27.88 -15.92 0.26
C LYS A 147 28.19 -14.82 -0.77
N GLU A 148 29.45 -14.43 -0.82
CA GLU A 148 29.96 -13.33 -1.64
C GLU A 148 30.66 -13.84 -2.91
N MET A 149 30.64 -15.16 -3.18
CA MET A 149 31.25 -15.69 -4.40
C MET A 149 30.49 -15.16 -5.63
N PRO A 150 31.17 -14.59 -6.65
CA PRO A 150 30.52 -14.04 -7.84
C PRO A 150 29.59 -15.02 -8.55
N LYS A 151 29.91 -16.32 -8.50
CA LYS A 151 29.08 -17.43 -9.03
C LYS A 151 27.72 -17.56 -8.34
N CYS A 152 27.59 -17.03 -7.12
CA CYS A 152 26.38 -17.03 -6.31
C CYS A 152 25.64 -15.68 -6.33
N LEU A 153 26.12 -14.68 -7.07
CA LEU A 153 25.55 -13.34 -7.15
C LEU A 153 24.97 -13.09 -8.54
N LYS A 154 23.85 -12.36 -8.60
CA LYS A 154 23.27 -11.85 -9.84
C LYS A 154 23.23 -10.33 -9.76
N SER A 155 23.71 -9.66 -10.81
CA SER A 155 23.66 -8.20 -10.87
C SER A 155 22.21 -7.71 -10.84
N SER A 156 21.99 -6.59 -10.15
CA SER A 156 20.70 -5.93 -10.05
C SER A 156 20.81 -4.54 -10.65
N VAL A 157 19.82 -4.15 -11.46
CA VAL A 157 19.73 -2.79 -12.00
C VAL A 157 19.16 -1.87 -10.92
N LYS A 158 19.73 -0.66 -10.77
CA LYS A 158 19.32 0.34 -9.76
C LYS A 158 17.90 0.87 -10.00
N TYR A 159 17.48 0.93 -11.27
CA TYR A 159 16.16 1.40 -11.70
C TYR A 159 15.54 0.39 -12.67
N PRO A 160 14.95 -0.70 -12.16
CA PRO A 160 14.25 -1.63 -13.02
C PRO A 160 13.05 -0.94 -13.67
N GLN A 161 12.70 -1.40 -14.87
CA GLN A 161 11.45 -1.00 -15.51
C GLN A 161 10.27 -1.34 -14.58
N SER A 162 9.34 -0.40 -14.48
CA SER A 162 8.24 -0.45 -13.54
C SER A 162 7.07 0.35 -14.04
N VAL A 163 5.87 -0.08 -13.68
CA VAL A 163 4.63 0.67 -13.87
C VAL A 163 4.15 1.20 -12.52
N MET A 164 3.69 2.44 -12.53
CA MET A 164 3.04 3.04 -11.37
C MET A 164 1.53 2.91 -11.58
N VAL A 165 0.83 2.48 -10.54
CA VAL A 165 -0.59 2.20 -10.59
C VAL A 165 -1.26 2.91 -9.42
N TRP A 166 -2.35 3.61 -9.69
CA TRP A 166 -3.28 4.10 -8.66
C TRP A 166 -4.45 3.14 -8.58
N GLY A 167 -4.98 2.93 -7.38
CA GLY A 167 -6.20 2.16 -7.18
C GLY A 167 -6.96 2.64 -5.96
N SER A 168 -8.25 2.29 -5.94
CA SER A 168 -9.12 2.54 -4.79
C SER A 168 -9.93 1.30 -4.39
N MET A 169 -10.36 1.25 -3.14
CA MET A 169 -11.22 0.19 -2.61
C MET A 169 -12.08 0.70 -1.45
N SER A 170 -13.25 0.10 -1.29
CA SER A 170 -14.15 0.31 -0.16
C SER A 170 -14.69 -1.02 0.35
N ALA A 171 -15.57 -0.98 1.36
CA ALA A 171 -16.31 -2.16 1.79
C ALA A 171 -17.27 -2.70 0.71
N ALA A 172 -17.74 -1.84 -0.20
CA ALA A 172 -18.64 -2.22 -1.28
C ALA A 172 -17.90 -2.89 -2.46
N GLY A 173 -16.60 -2.67 -2.61
CA GLY A 173 -15.81 -3.30 -3.68
C GLY A 173 -14.52 -2.58 -3.99
N VAL A 174 -13.95 -2.91 -5.16
CA VAL A 174 -12.71 -2.32 -5.66
C VAL A 174 -13.00 -1.39 -6.84
N GLY A 175 -12.34 -0.22 -6.84
CA GLY A 175 -12.31 0.67 -7.99
C GLY A 175 -11.38 0.15 -9.09
N PRO A 176 -11.39 0.80 -10.26
CA PRO A 176 -10.49 0.49 -11.36
C PRO A 176 -9.05 0.80 -10.99
N LEU A 177 -8.13 0.03 -11.56
CA LEU A 177 -6.69 0.32 -11.50
C LEU A 177 -6.31 1.27 -12.65
N CYS A 178 -5.71 2.40 -12.30
CA CYS A 178 -5.23 3.39 -13.25
C CYS A 178 -3.71 3.27 -13.43
N PHE A 179 -3.25 3.06 -14.66
CA PHE A 179 -1.82 3.07 -14.98
C PHE A 179 -1.33 4.50 -15.18
N ILE A 180 -0.44 4.93 -14.30
CA ILE A 180 0.13 6.28 -14.35
C ILE A 180 1.36 6.26 -15.26
N LYS A 181 1.30 7.05 -16.34
CA LYS A 181 2.43 7.24 -17.25
C LYS A 181 3.39 8.29 -16.68
N GLY A 182 4.59 7.86 -16.29
CA GLY A 182 5.62 8.77 -15.80
C GLY A 182 5.54 9.03 -14.29
N ARG A 183 5.85 10.27 -13.88
CA ARG A 183 5.90 10.68 -12.46
C ARG A 183 4.57 11.33 -12.08
N VAL A 184 4.01 10.91 -10.94
CA VAL A 184 2.82 11.56 -10.36
C VAL A 184 3.16 13.02 -10.04
N ASN A 185 2.39 13.92 -10.64
CA ASN A 185 2.34 15.35 -10.35
C ASN A 185 0.87 15.76 -10.11
N ALA A 186 0.65 17.01 -9.71
CA ALA A 186 -0.68 17.50 -9.36
C ALA A 186 -1.70 17.34 -10.50
N ALA A 187 -1.33 17.72 -11.73
CA ALA A 187 -2.20 17.60 -12.91
C ALA A 187 -2.60 16.15 -13.20
N SER A 188 -1.63 15.23 -13.24
CA SER A 188 -1.90 13.80 -13.44
C SER A 188 -2.76 13.22 -12.33
N TYR A 189 -2.67 13.75 -11.10
CA TYR A 189 -3.49 13.29 -9.99
C TYR A 189 -4.92 13.83 -10.08
N GLN A 190 -5.11 15.07 -10.54
CA GLN A 190 -6.43 15.63 -10.84
C GLN A 190 -7.14 14.79 -11.90
N GLU A 191 -6.46 14.45 -12.99
CA GLU A 191 -7.00 13.55 -14.02
C GLU A 191 -7.40 12.19 -13.43
N ILE A 192 -6.58 11.63 -12.54
CA ILE A 192 -6.90 10.37 -11.85
C ILE A 192 -8.16 10.50 -11.01
N LEU A 193 -8.29 11.57 -10.23
CA LEU A 193 -9.46 11.77 -9.38
C LEU A 193 -10.73 11.94 -10.23
N GLU A 194 -10.66 12.75 -11.28
CA GLU A 194 -11.79 13.05 -12.16
C GLU A 194 -12.25 11.82 -12.94
N HIS A 195 -11.32 11.08 -13.53
CA HIS A 195 -11.65 9.99 -14.47
C HIS A 195 -11.76 8.62 -13.81
N PHE A 196 -11.20 8.43 -12.61
CA PHE A 196 -11.18 7.13 -11.93
C PHE A 196 -11.81 7.16 -10.54
N MET A 197 -11.52 8.17 -9.72
CA MET A 197 -12.06 8.22 -8.35
C MET A 197 -13.55 8.56 -8.34
N LEU A 198 -13.98 9.64 -8.98
CA LEU A 198 -15.39 10.06 -8.98
C LEU A 198 -16.33 9.00 -9.58
N PRO A 199 -16.03 8.40 -10.74
CA PRO A 199 -16.90 7.34 -11.29
C PRO A 199 -16.94 6.09 -10.40
N SER A 200 -15.86 5.80 -9.67
CA SER A 200 -15.85 4.71 -8.69
C SER A 200 -16.72 5.03 -7.49
N ALA A 201 -16.67 6.26 -7.00
CA ALA A 201 -17.49 6.69 -5.89
C ALA A 201 -18.97 6.66 -6.26
N GLU A 202 -19.35 7.18 -7.42
CA GLU A 202 -20.72 7.12 -7.94
C GLU A 202 -21.20 5.66 -8.08
N LYS A 203 -20.36 4.77 -8.63
CA LYS A 203 -20.73 3.36 -8.77
C LYS A 203 -20.86 2.63 -7.43
N LEU A 204 -20.00 2.92 -6.46
CA LEU A 204 -19.94 2.19 -5.19
C LEU A 204 -20.93 2.74 -4.14
N TYR A 205 -21.26 4.03 -4.22
CA TYR A 205 -22.07 4.73 -3.22
C TYR A 205 -23.34 5.37 -3.79
N GLY A 206 -23.55 5.36 -5.11
CA GLY A 206 -24.74 5.95 -5.74
C GLY A 206 -24.84 7.45 -5.45
N ASP A 207 -25.93 7.85 -4.78
CA ASP A 207 -26.20 9.21 -4.30
C ASP A 207 -25.82 9.46 -2.82
N GLU A 208 -25.37 8.42 -2.10
CA GLU A 208 -24.95 8.51 -0.69
C GLU A 208 -23.57 9.14 -0.47
N ASP A 209 -23.42 9.99 0.54
CA ASP A 209 -22.12 10.60 0.86
C ASP A 209 -21.03 9.55 1.16
N PHE A 210 -19.77 9.90 0.89
CA PHE A 210 -18.63 9.03 1.14
C PHE A 210 -17.43 9.82 1.68
N VAL A 211 -16.53 9.11 2.37
CA VAL A 211 -15.28 9.67 2.90
C VAL A 211 -14.13 9.21 2.03
N PHE A 212 -13.41 10.14 1.41
CA PHE A 212 -12.22 9.81 0.64
C PHE A 212 -10.96 9.77 1.53
N PHE A 213 -10.23 8.66 1.48
CA PHE A 213 -8.99 8.46 2.23
C PHE A 213 -7.82 8.21 1.29
N SER A 214 -6.83 9.12 1.30
CA SER A 214 -5.57 8.97 0.56
C SER A 214 -4.38 9.13 1.51
N THR A 215 -3.35 8.31 1.32
CA THR A 215 -2.15 8.28 2.20
C THR A 215 -1.24 9.48 1.98
N THR A 216 -1.44 10.26 0.91
CA THR A 216 -0.61 11.42 0.56
C THR A 216 -1.04 12.70 1.27
N TRP A 217 -2.29 12.83 1.71
CA TRP A 217 -2.84 14.06 2.32
C TRP A 217 -3.89 13.77 3.40
N HIS A 218 -3.98 14.67 4.40
CA HIS A 218 -4.91 14.55 5.54
C HIS A 218 -6.34 14.37 5.05
N LEU A 219 -7.13 13.56 5.78
CA LEU A 219 -8.54 13.26 5.48
C LEU A 219 -9.28 14.49 4.97
N LEU A 220 -9.89 14.36 3.79
CA LEU A 220 -10.93 15.26 3.34
C LEU A 220 -12.22 14.44 3.31
N THR A 221 -13.18 14.80 4.16
CA THR A 221 -14.57 14.39 3.98
C THR A 221 -15.08 15.10 2.74
N VAL A 222 -15.62 14.37 1.77
CA VAL A 222 -16.08 14.93 0.49
C VAL A 222 -17.60 14.90 0.47
N PRO A 223 -18.30 15.99 0.86
CA PRO A 223 -19.73 16.09 0.64
C PRO A 223 -20.02 16.22 -0.87
N LYS A 224 -21.00 15.45 -1.35
CA LYS A 224 -21.32 15.33 -2.79
C LYS A 224 -21.64 16.60 -3.58
N PRO A 225 -22.20 17.71 -3.03
CA PRO A 225 -22.52 18.87 -3.86
C PRO A 225 -21.31 19.72 -4.28
N LEU A 226 -20.07 19.35 -3.93
CA LEU A 226 -18.87 20.16 -4.25
C LEU A 226 -17.75 19.33 -4.89
N VAL A 227 -18.08 18.60 -5.96
CA VAL A 227 -17.07 18.03 -6.87
C VAL A 227 -16.16 19.15 -7.46
N ASN A 228 -16.73 20.34 -7.70
CA ASN A 228 -15.98 21.55 -8.08
C ASN A 228 -15.16 22.17 -6.91
N GLY A 229 -15.59 21.92 -5.67
CA GLY A 229 -14.87 22.31 -4.45
C GLY A 229 -13.65 21.44 -4.17
N LEU A 230 -13.69 20.16 -4.56
CA LEU A 230 -12.57 19.23 -4.43
C LEU A 230 -11.37 19.69 -5.26
N LEU A 231 -11.61 20.16 -6.49
CA LEU A 231 -10.57 20.66 -7.38
C LEU A 231 -9.94 21.97 -6.87
N THR A 232 -10.76 22.87 -6.29
CA THR A 232 -10.32 24.15 -5.72
C THR A 232 -9.63 24.01 -4.37
N MET A 233 -10.06 23.09 -3.49
CA MET A 233 -9.33 22.75 -2.26
C MET A 233 -7.97 22.09 -2.56
N VAL A 234 -7.89 21.26 -3.60
CA VAL A 234 -6.62 20.71 -4.12
C VAL A 234 -5.70 21.82 -4.67
N LEU A 235 -6.26 22.87 -5.28
CA LEU A 235 -5.53 24.04 -5.77
C LEU A 235 -4.96 24.89 -4.61
N LEU A 236 -5.77 25.20 -3.60
CA LEU A 236 -5.36 26.02 -2.45
C LEU A 236 -4.27 25.35 -1.61
N CYS A 237 -4.35 24.02 -1.45
CA CYS A 237 -3.38 23.24 -0.70
C CYS A 237 -2.04 23.05 -1.46
N SER A 238 -2.04 23.18 -2.80
CA SER A 238 -0.83 23.14 -3.63
C SER A 238 -0.05 24.46 -3.63
N ILE A 239 -0.70 25.58 -3.29
CA ILE A 239 -0.12 26.94 -3.25
C ILE A 239 0.29 27.35 -1.82
N GLY A 240 -0.05 26.54 -0.80
CA GLY A 240 0.35 26.79 0.59
C GLY A 240 -0.46 27.90 1.28
N LEU A 241 -1.65 28.21 0.77
CA LEU A 241 -2.56 29.17 1.41
C LEU A 241 -3.34 28.48 2.55
N PRO A 242 -3.49 29.12 3.72
CA PRO A 242 -4.33 28.61 4.78
C PRO A 242 -5.78 28.58 4.30
N THR A 243 -6.42 27.42 4.45
CA THR A 243 -7.86 27.24 4.24
C THR A 243 -8.61 28.10 5.27
N LEU A 244 -9.15 29.24 4.83
CA LEU A 244 -10.23 29.93 5.52
C LEU A 244 -11.53 29.30 5.01
N LEU A 245 -12.16 28.48 5.84
CA LEU A 245 -13.56 28.10 5.72
C LEU A 245 -14.25 28.66 6.97
N THR A 246 -14.98 29.75 6.79
CA THR A 246 -16.09 30.17 7.65
C THR A 246 -17.33 29.38 7.28
#